data_AF-A0A536ASU8-F1
#
_entry.id   AF-A0A536ASU8-F1
#
_cell.length_a   1.000
_cell.length_b   1.000
_cell.length_c   1.000
_cell.angle_alpha   90.00
_cell.angle_beta   90.00
_cell.angle_gamma   90.00
#
_symmetry.space_group_name_H-M   'P 1'
#
loop_
_entity.id
_entity.type
_entity.pdbx_description
1 polymer ?
#
loop_
_entity_poly.entity_id
_entity_poly.type
_entity_poly.pdbx_seq_one_letter_code
_entity_poly.pdbx_strand_id
1 'polypeptide(L)'
;MGSRIFSPLVVAAIVLSSLAVWPATRAFAAPTSSAPAAATCVSSVGPGIPHPTGLPAGVSGFHAQWYGQSGYPTLCPGERSTATVAYYNSGSLGWVRGRMGEVAYLGTWGPEPGQDRVTPLGGDGAAGSPATGWPRYNRIAMQPADYVGPGMVSWFQFTIQAPATAGYYR
;
A
#
# COMPACT_ATOMS: atom_id res chain seq x y z
N MET A 1 -79.11 57.50 -61.03
CA MET A 1 -77.84 57.32 -61.75
C MET A 1 -77.12 58.66 -61.82
N GLY A 2 -75.96 58.79 -61.19
CA GLY A 2 -75.21 60.06 -61.18
C GLY A 2 -73.80 59.86 -60.62
N SER A 3 -72.84 59.91 -61.54
CA SER A 3 -71.41 59.65 -61.40
C SER A 3 -70.72 60.41 -60.27
N ARG A 4 -69.83 59.75 -59.52
CA ARG A 4 -68.70 60.40 -58.82
C ARG A 4 -67.43 59.57 -58.96
N ILE A 5 -66.50 60.19 -59.67
CA ILE A 5 -65.13 59.81 -59.99
C ILE A 5 -64.28 59.90 -58.72
N PHE A 6 -63.45 58.89 -58.44
CA PHE A 6 -62.36 58.98 -57.47
C PHE A 6 -61.07 58.39 -58.05
N SER A 7 -60.06 59.26 -58.19
CA SER A 7 -58.69 58.96 -58.63
C SER A 7 -57.94 58.05 -57.64
N PRO A 8 -57.03 57.19 -58.11
CA PRO A 8 -56.12 56.48 -57.23
C PRO A 8 -54.86 57.31 -56.96
N LEU A 9 -54.56 57.57 -55.68
CA LEU A 9 -53.25 58.01 -55.22
C LEU A 9 -52.37 56.76 -55.03
N VAL A 10 -51.36 56.63 -55.87
CA VAL A 10 -50.30 55.60 -55.74
C VAL A 10 -49.33 56.05 -54.66
N VAL A 11 -49.24 55.29 -53.57
CA VAL A 11 -48.22 55.46 -52.53
C VAL A 11 -47.14 54.40 -52.78
N ALA A 12 -45.96 54.84 -53.20
CA ALA A 12 -44.78 53.98 -53.32
C ALA A 12 -44.14 53.79 -51.93
N ALA A 13 -44.22 52.58 -51.38
CA ALA A 13 -43.51 52.20 -50.16
C ALA A 13 -42.10 51.72 -50.51
N ILE A 14 -41.09 52.48 -50.09
CA ILE A 14 -39.67 52.11 -50.20
C ILE A 14 -39.34 51.18 -49.03
N VAL A 15 -38.98 49.93 -49.32
CA VAL A 15 -38.49 48.95 -48.34
C VAL A 15 -36.96 49.01 -48.32
N LEU A 16 -36.36 49.56 -47.26
CA LEU A 16 -34.93 49.42 -47.00
C LEU A 16 -34.68 48.08 -46.29
N SER A 17 -34.04 47.14 -46.98
CA SER A 17 -33.54 45.88 -46.42
C SER A 17 -32.10 46.07 -45.93
N SER A 18 -31.89 46.16 -44.63
CA SER A 18 -30.55 46.15 -44.03
C SER A 18 -30.11 44.71 -43.74
N LEU A 19 -29.09 44.24 -44.46
CA LEU A 19 -28.44 42.95 -44.23
C LEU A 19 -27.63 43.02 -42.93
N ALA A 20 -28.01 42.23 -41.92
CA ALA A 20 -27.20 42.02 -40.73
C ALA A 20 -26.09 41.00 -41.04
N VAL A 21 -24.83 41.45 -41.05
CA VAL A 21 -23.65 40.59 -41.16
C VAL A 21 -23.32 40.07 -39.75
N TRP A 22 -23.41 38.76 -39.52
CA TRP A 22 -22.96 38.13 -38.28
C TRP A 22 -21.48 37.73 -38.39
N PRO A 23 -20.64 38.01 -37.37
CA PRO A 23 -19.26 37.54 -37.35
C PRO A 23 -19.22 36.04 -37.04
N ALA A 24 -18.51 35.28 -37.87
CA ALA A 24 -18.24 33.87 -37.62
C ALA A 24 -17.26 33.72 -36.44
N THR A 25 -17.71 33.07 -35.36
CA THR A 25 -16.86 32.70 -34.23
C THR A 25 -15.92 31.55 -34.62
N ARG A 26 -14.61 31.82 -34.62
CA ARG A 26 -13.60 30.76 -34.76
C ARG A 26 -13.53 29.97 -33.44
N ALA A 27 -13.90 28.70 -33.49
CA ALA A 27 -13.68 27.77 -32.39
C ALA A 27 -12.17 27.46 -32.28
N PHE A 28 -11.55 27.84 -31.16
CA PHE A 28 -10.22 27.35 -30.80
C PHE A 28 -10.35 25.87 -30.39
N ALA A 29 -9.67 24.97 -31.09
CA ALA A 29 -9.51 23.59 -30.64
C ALA A 29 -8.68 23.60 -29.35
N ALA A 30 -9.25 23.09 -28.26
CA ALA A 30 -8.52 22.91 -27.02
C ALA A 30 -7.41 21.86 -27.23
N PRO A 31 -6.20 22.06 -26.67
CA PRO A 31 -5.16 21.04 -26.70
C PRO A 31 -5.67 19.81 -25.95
N THR A 32 -5.66 18.65 -26.60
CA THR A 32 -5.91 17.36 -25.97
C THR A 32 -4.77 17.09 -24.98
N SER A 33 -5.03 17.29 -23.70
CA SER A 33 -4.14 16.79 -22.63
C SER A 33 -4.02 15.28 -22.78
N SER A 34 -2.87 14.81 -23.22
CA SER A 34 -2.51 13.40 -23.19
C SER A 34 -2.64 12.90 -21.74
N ALA A 35 -3.55 11.96 -21.50
CA ALA A 35 -3.66 11.31 -20.20
C ALA A 35 -2.28 10.74 -19.81
N PRO A 36 -1.81 10.93 -18.57
CA PRO A 36 -0.57 10.31 -18.13
C PRO A 36 -0.69 8.80 -18.32
N ALA A 37 0.33 8.17 -18.90
CA ALA A 37 0.41 6.73 -19.01
C ALA A 37 0.22 6.11 -17.62
N ALA A 38 -0.64 5.09 -17.50
CA ALA A 38 -0.80 4.36 -16.25
C ALA A 38 0.57 3.86 -15.80
N ALA A 39 1.02 4.31 -14.63
CA ALA A 39 2.30 3.88 -14.07
C ALA A 39 2.24 2.35 -13.91
N THR A 40 3.14 1.62 -14.58
CA THR A 40 3.29 0.19 -14.36
C THR A 40 3.84 0.00 -12.94
N CYS A 41 3.10 -0.72 -12.11
CA CYS A 41 3.59 -1.06 -10.79
C CYS A 41 4.83 -1.95 -10.91
N VAL A 42 5.88 -1.60 -10.16
CA VAL A 42 7.13 -2.35 -10.10
C VAL A 42 7.49 -2.57 -8.65
N SER A 43 7.65 -3.84 -8.27
CA SER A 43 8.04 -4.22 -6.93
C SER A 43 9.55 -4.12 -6.73
N SER A 44 9.96 -3.77 -5.52
CA SER A 44 11.36 -3.68 -5.12
C SER A 44 11.52 -3.99 -3.64
N VAL A 45 12.72 -4.43 -3.25
CA VAL A 45 13.09 -4.59 -1.85
C VAL A 45 14.25 -3.66 -1.56
N GLY A 46 14.10 -2.80 -0.55
CA GLY A 46 15.16 -1.90 -0.12
C GLY A 46 16.38 -2.66 0.45
N PRO A 47 17.47 -1.94 0.77
CA PRO A 47 18.63 -2.53 1.42
C PRO A 47 18.28 -3.09 2.80
N GLY A 48 18.96 -4.16 3.20
CA GLY A 48 18.85 -4.72 4.55
C GLY A 48 19.28 -3.74 5.64
N ILE A 49 18.72 -3.90 6.84
CA ILE A 49 19.02 -3.06 7.99
C ILE A 49 19.97 -3.84 8.90
N PRO A 50 21.22 -3.37 9.06
CA PRO A 50 22.25 -4.08 9.81
C PRO A 50 22.04 -3.96 11.31
N HIS A 51 22.76 -4.81 12.05
CA HIS A 51 22.65 -4.88 13.50
C HIS A 51 23.43 -3.79 14.24
N PRO A 52 23.00 -3.44 15.47
CA PRO A 52 23.80 -2.60 16.36
C PRO A 52 25.00 -3.40 16.87
N THR A 53 26.14 -2.75 17.04
CA THR A 53 27.31 -3.37 17.69
C THR A 53 27.18 -3.36 19.21
N GLY A 54 27.74 -4.37 19.89
CA GLY A 54 27.88 -4.35 21.35
C GLY A 54 26.61 -4.72 22.14
N LEU A 55 25.78 -5.62 21.60
CA LEU A 55 24.59 -6.09 22.28
C LEU A 55 24.96 -6.92 23.53
N PRO A 56 24.47 -6.55 24.74
CA PRO A 56 24.75 -7.30 25.96
C PRO A 56 23.88 -8.55 26.07
N ALA A 57 24.44 -9.62 26.65
CA ALA A 57 23.71 -10.84 27.00
C ALA A 57 23.80 -11.15 28.51
N GLY A 58 23.01 -12.13 28.95
CA GLY A 58 23.00 -12.61 30.33
C GLY A 58 21.95 -11.97 31.22
N VAL A 59 20.99 -11.21 30.66
CA VAL A 59 19.85 -10.71 31.43
C VAL A 59 19.06 -11.90 31.97
N SER A 60 18.79 -11.94 33.27
CA SER A 60 18.17 -13.09 33.92
C SER A 60 16.82 -13.47 33.30
N GLY A 61 16.72 -14.66 32.70
CA GLY A 61 15.50 -15.18 32.09
C GLY A 61 15.53 -15.16 30.56
N PHE A 62 14.34 -15.22 29.96
CA PHE A 62 14.18 -15.11 28.51
C PHE A 62 14.12 -13.65 28.09
N HIS A 63 15.13 -13.21 27.34
CA HIS A 63 15.17 -11.87 26.77
C HIS A 63 15.63 -11.94 25.31
N ALA A 64 15.04 -11.08 24.49
CA ALA A 64 15.40 -10.93 23.10
C ALA A 64 15.64 -9.45 22.79
N GLN A 65 16.59 -9.18 21.92
CA GLN A 65 16.82 -7.86 21.34
C GLN A 65 16.77 -7.98 19.82
N TRP A 66 16.20 -6.97 19.16
CA TRP A 66 16.26 -6.89 17.71
C TRP A 66 17.72 -6.87 17.27
N TYR A 67 18.06 -7.73 16.31
CA TYR A 67 19.39 -7.83 15.76
C TYR A 67 19.44 -7.21 14.37
N GLY A 68 18.57 -7.58 13.44
CA GLY A 68 18.63 -7.04 12.08
C GLY A 68 17.42 -7.45 11.26
N GLN A 69 17.30 -6.97 10.02
CA GLN A 69 16.20 -7.39 9.14
C GLN A 69 16.50 -7.16 7.65
N SER A 70 15.69 -7.78 6.80
CA SER A 70 15.61 -7.42 5.39
C SER A 70 15.16 -5.96 5.20
N GLY A 71 15.40 -5.41 4.02
CA GLY A 71 14.88 -4.08 3.69
C GLY A 71 13.37 -4.05 3.59
N TYR A 72 12.81 -2.84 3.63
CA TYR A 72 11.38 -2.63 3.42
C TYR A 72 11.03 -2.81 1.95
N PRO A 73 10.06 -3.68 1.61
CA PRO A 73 9.63 -3.85 0.24
C PRO A 73 8.57 -2.81 -0.16
N THR A 74 8.63 -2.37 -1.42
CA THR A 74 7.51 -1.74 -2.13
C THR A 74 6.94 -2.79 -3.06
N LEU A 75 5.67 -3.14 -2.92
CA LEU A 75 5.07 -4.26 -3.62
C LEU A 75 3.83 -3.84 -4.41
N CYS A 76 3.60 -4.51 -5.52
CA CYS A 76 2.36 -4.40 -6.26
C CYS A 76 1.19 -5.04 -5.53
N PRO A 77 -0.05 -4.54 -5.73
CA PRO A 77 -1.24 -5.10 -5.09
C PRO A 77 -1.32 -6.62 -5.23
N GLY A 78 -1.42 -7.34 -4.10
CA GLY A 78 -1.49 -8.80 -4.05
C GLY A 78 -0.16 -9.54 -4.18
N GLU A 79 0.95 -8.86 -4.49
CA GLU A 79 2.26 -9.50 -4.59
C GLU A 79 2.78 -9.94 -3.22
N ARG A 80 3.58 -11.01 -3.22
CA ARG A 80 4.19 -11.57 -2.01
C ARG A 80 5.68 -11.34 -2.00
N SER A 81 6.23 -11.12 -0.80
CA SER A 81 7.67 -11.01 -0.58
C SER A 81 8.07 -11.76 0.68
N THR A 82 9.32 -12.22 0.72
CA THR A 82 9.89 -12.82 1.93
C THR A 82 10.59 -11.72 2.72
N ALA A 83 10.10 -11.47 3.92
CA ALA A 83 10.76 -10.63 4.91
C ALA A 83 11.58 -11.49 5.87
N THR A 84 12.63 -10.91 6.43
CA THR A 84 13.46 -11.55 7.44
C THR A 84 13.67 -10.60 8.62
N VAL A 85 13.51 -11.09 9.85
CA VAL A 85 13.90 -10.36 11.07
C VAL A 85 14.75 -11.28 11.92
N ALA A 86 15.83 -10.74 12.48
CA ALA A 86 16.72 -11.43 13.39
C ALA A 86 16.56 -10.92 14.81
N TYR A 87 16.57 -11.85 15.76
CA TYR A 87 16.63 -11.54 17.18
C TYR A 87 17.86 -12.19 17.81
N TYR A 88 18.54 -11.41 18.65
CA TYR A 88 19.63 -11.81 19.50
C TYR A 88 19.08 -12.24 20.86
N ASN A 89 19.52 -13.39 21.37
CA ASN A 89 19.19 -13.84 22.70
C ASN A 89 20.06 -13.09 23.72
N SER A 90 19.52 -12.00 24.26
CA SER A 90 20.15 -11.21 25.32
C SER A 90 19.89 -11.79 26.71
N GLY A 91 19.12 -12.86 26.82
CA GLY A 91 18.79 -13.53 28.08
C GLY A 91 19.93 -14.37 28.63
N SER A 92 19.69 -14.96 29.79
CA SER A 92 20.55 -15.99 30.40
C SER A 92 20.06 -17.41 30.09
N LEU A 93 18.83 -17.55 29.58
CA LEU A 93 18.23 -18.82 29.18
C LEU A 93 18.21 -18.96 27.65
N GLY A 94 18.50 -20.17 27.16
CA GLY A 94 18.46 -20.47 25.73
C GLY A 94 17.05 -20.80 25.24
N TRP A 95 16.72 -20.45 23.99
CA TRP A 95 15.44 -20.80 23.39
C TRP A 95 15.49 -22.20 22.79
N VAL A 96 14.54 -23.07 23.16
CA VAL A 96 14.55 -24.50 22.79
C VAL A 96 13.31 -24.82 21.97
N ARG A 97 13.51 -25.23 20.72
CA ARG A 97 12.40 -25.65 19.84
C ARG A 97 11.72 -26.89 20.40
N GLY A 98 10.39 -26.93 20.30
CA GLY A 98 9.59 -28.07 20.75
C GLY A 98 9.44 -28.20 22.26
N ARG A 99 10.03 -27.29 23.06
CA ARG A 99 9.81 -27.24 24.50
C ARG A 99 8.86 -26.10 24.88
N MET A 100 7.76 -26.46 25.52
CA MET A 100 6.73 -25.51 25.94
C MET A 100 7.33 -24.44 26.86
N GLY A 101 7.07 -23.17 26.55
CA GLY A 101 7.57 -22.02 27.31
C GLY A 101 9.01 -21.60 26.99
N GLU A 102 9.77 -22.38 26.20
CA GLU A 102 11.17 -22.06 25.85
C GLU A 102 11.36 -21.76 24.36
N VAL A 103 10.42 -22.16 23.50
CA VAL A 103 10.46 -21.87 22.06
C VAL A 103 10.07 -20.42 21.75
N ALA A 104 10.84 -19.74 20.89
CA ALA A 104 10.53 -18.40 20.43
C ALA A 104 9.61 -18.39 19.19
N TYR A 105 8.60 -17.52 19.23
CA TYR A 105 7.72 -17.19 18.11
C TYR A 105 7.68 -15.68 17.90
N LEU A 106 7.66 -15.26 16.64
CA LEU A 106 7.31 -13.89 16.29
C LEU A 106 5.78 -13.71 16.32
N GLY A 107 5.34 -12.62 16.91
CA GLY A 107 3.93 -12.21 16.95
C GLY A 107 3.75 -10.80 16.41
N THR A 108 2.54 -10.50 15.96
CA THR A 108 2.12 -9.14 15.60
C THR A 108 2.10 -8.25 16.85
N TRP A 109 2.55 -7.00 16.71
CA TRP A 109 2.64 -6.05 17.82
C TRP A 109 2.14 -4.65 17.44
N GLY A 110 2.21 -3.70 18.37
CA GLY A 110 1.82 -2.30 18.17
C GLY A 110 2.92 -1.41 17.58
N PRO A 111 2.56 -0.16 17.21
CA PRO A 111 1.26 0.48 17.46
C PRO A 111 0.11 -0.03 16.58
N GLU A 112 0.39 -0.53 15.38
CA GLU A 112 -0.56 -1.19 14.46
C GLU A 112 0.10 -2.52 14.04
N PRO A 113 -0.62 -3.66 13.97
CA PRO A 113 -2.05 -3.86 14.28
C PRO A 113 -2.37 -3.91 15.79
N GLY A 114 -1.35 -3.85 16.64
CA GLY A 114 -1.48 -4.07 18.09
C GLY A 114 -1.09 -5.49 18.50
N GLN A 115 -0.90 -5.69 19.80
CA GLN A 115 -0.48 -6.97 20.35
C GLN A 115 -1.44 -8.09 19.95
N ASP A 116 -0.89 -9.11 19.28
CA ASP A 116 -1.61 -10.34 18.90
C ASP A 116 -2.86 -10.11 18.04
N ARG A 117 -2.88 -9.03 17.26
CA ARG A 117 -3.97 -8.67 16.34
C ARG A 117 -3.70 -9.12 14.91
N VAL A 118 -4.78 -9.33 14.16
CA VAL A 118 -4.72 -9.60 12.72
C VAL A 118 -4.17 -8.40 11.97
N THR A 119 -3.39 -8.65 10.91
CA THR A 119 -2.86 -7.64 9.99
C THR A 119 -3.26 -7.98 8.56
N PRO A 120 -3.45 -6.97 7.68
CA PRO A 120 -3.67 -7.21 6.26
C PRO A 120 -2.42 -7.74 5.52
N LEU A 121 -1.26 -7.84 6.19
CA LEU A 121 0.01 -8.25 5.57
C LEU A 121 0.24 -9.76 5.54
N GLY A 122 -0.48 -10.55 6.33
CA GLY A 122 -0.26 -11.99 6.38
C GLY A 122 -1.04 -12.71 7.48
N GLY A 123 -0.91 -14.03 7.50
CA GLY A 123 -1.61 -14.91 8.41
C GLY A 123 -1.77 -16.34 7.87
N ASP A 124 -2.68 -17.07 8.49
CA ASP A 124 -3.03 -18.45 8.18
C ASP A 124 -4.36 -18.57 7.40
N GLY A 125 -4.99 -17.45 7.04
CA GLY A 125 -6.33 -17.43 6.44
C GLY A 125 -7.47 -17.34 7.46
N ALA A 126 -7.20 -17.52 8.76
CA ALA A 126 -8.19 -17.37 9.80
C ALA A 126 -8.38 -15.89 10.19
N ALA A 127 -9.50 -15.58 10.85
CA ALA A 127 -9.83 -14.25 11.35
C ALA A 127 -9.76 -13.12 10.30
N GLY A 128 -9.95 -13.45 9.01
CA GLY A 128 -9.86 -12.51 7.90
C GLY A 128 -8.42 -12.16 7.47
N SER A 129 -7.41 -12.85 8.00
CA SER A 129 -6.02 -12.68 7.59
C SER A 129 -5.76 -13.28 6.20
N PRO A 130 -4.80 -12.76 5.43
CA PRO A 130 -4.31 -13.44 4.23
C PRO A 130 -3.67 -14.80 4.57
N ALA A 131 -3.78 -15.79 3.69
CA ALA A 131 -3.09 -17.08 3.87
C ALA A 131 -1.67 -17.04 3.29
N THR A 132 -0.71 -16.49 4.05
CA THR A 132 0.70 -16.36 3.65
C THR A 132 1.60 -17.48 4.18
N GLY A 133 1.04 -18.43 4.93
CA GLY A 133 1.79 -19.55 5.51
C GLY A 133 2.36 -19.25 6.91
N TRP A 134 1.88 -18.19 7.56
CA TRP A 134 2.20 -17.94 8.97
C TRP A 134 1.65 -19.07 9.85
N PRO A 135 2.34 -19.46 10.93
CA PRO A 135 1.83 -20.43 11.90
C PRO A 135 0.41 -20.14 12.42
N ARG A 136 0.06 -18.86 12.62
CA ARG A 136 -1.32 -18.39 12.88
C ARG A 136 -1.54 -16.98 12.35
N TYR A 137 -2.79 -16.53 12.28
CA TYR A 137 -3.18 -15.15 11.90
C TYR A 137 -2.40 -14.03 12.63
N ASN A 138 -1.85 -14.30 13.82
CA ASN A 138 -1.06 -13.36 14.63
C ASN A 138 0.30 -13.95 15.10
N ARG A 139 0.73 -15.09 14.53
CA ARG A 139 2.02 -15.74 14.83
C ARG A 139 2.77 -15.89 13.51
N ILE A 140 3.73 -15.01 13.29
CA ILE A 140 4.36 -14.75 11.99
C ILE A 140 5.32 -15.87 11.60
N ALA A 141 6.18 -16.27 12.54
CA ALA A 141 7.19 -17.30 12.32
C ALA A 141 7.58 -17.95 13.64
N MET A 142 8.00 -19.20 13.57
CA MET A 142 8.67 -19.90 14.68
C MET A 142 10.18 -19.79 14.50
N GLN A 143 10.95 -19.88 15.59
CA GLN A 143 12.40 -20.01 15.48
C GLN A 143 12.77 -21.20 14.57
N PRO A 144 13.68 -21.02 13.60
CA PRO A 144 14.08 -22.12 12.73
C PRO A 144 15.06 -23.08 13.42
N ALA A 145 15.96 -22.55 14.26
CA ALA A 145 16.98 -23.33 14.95
C ALA A 145 16.41 -24.15 16.12
N ASP A 146 17.00 -25.32 16.36
CA ASP A 146 16.59 -26.18 17.48
C ASP A 146 16.97 -25.57 18.85
N TYR A 147 18.08 -24.84 18.90
CA TYR A 147 18.55 -24.14 20.09
C TYR A 147 19.18 -22.79 19.76
N VAL A 148 18.88 -21.77 20.57
CA VAL A 148 19.46 -20.44 20.49
C VAL A 148 19.92 -20.02 21.88
N GLY A 149 21.21 -20.20 22.18
CA GLY A 149 21.78 -19.90 23.49
C GLY A 149 21.96 -18.39 23.76
N PRO A 150 22.27 -18.00 25.02
CA PRO A 150 22.69 -16.64 25.35
C PRO A 150 23.81 -16.16 24.42
N GLY A 151 23.63 -14.96 23.84
CA GLY A 151 24.60 -14.41 22.90
C GLY A 151 24.47 -14.88 21.45
N MET A 152 23.52 -15.77 21.15
CA MET A 152 23.28 -16.25 19.79
C MET A 152 22.17 -15.47 19.09
N VAL A 153 22.12 -15.59 17.76
CA VAL A 153 21.13 -14.92 16.90
C VAL A 153 20.27 -15.95 16.19
N SER A 154 18.98 -15.67 16.08
CA SER A 154 18.01 -16.43 15.28
C SER A 154 17.42 -15.55 14.19
N TRP A 155 17.47 -16.01 12.94
CA TRP A 155 16.92 -15.32 11.77
C TRP A 155 15.57 -15.93 11.39
N PHE A 156 14.50 -15.18 11.52
CA PHE A 156 13.14 -15.61 11.21
C PHE A 156 12.76 -15.12 9.82
N GLN A 157 12.40 -16.04 8.93
CA GLN A 157 11.91 -15.73 7.59
C GLN A 157 10.40 -15.97 7.51
N PHE A 158 9.69 -15.06 6.86
CA PHE A 158 8.24 -15.16 6.69
C PHE A 158 7.78 -14.44 5.43
N THR A 159 6.68 -14.91 4.85
CA THR A 159 6.08 -14.30 3.67
C THR A 159 5.06 -13.24 4.10
N ILE A 160 5.11 -12.07 3.47
CA ILE A 160 4.06 -11.05 3.54
C ILE A 160 3.39 -10.90 2.18
N GLN A 161 2.17 -10.37 2.17
CA GLN A 161 1.42 -10.05 0.97
C GLN A 161 0.98 -8.58 0.99
N ALA A 162 1.14 -7.91 -0.14
CA ALA A 162 0.68 -6.55 -0.34
C ALA A 162 -0.86 -6.47 -0.37
N PRO A 163 -1.48 -5.57 0.41
CA PRO A 163 -2.91 -5.32 0.31
C PRO A 163 -3.31 -4.77 -1.06
N ALA A 164 -4.60 -4.89 -1.42
CA ALA A 164 -5.12 -4.38 -2.68
C ALA A 164 -5.12 -2.84 -2.75
N THR A 165 -5.33 -2.20 -1.60
CA THR A 165 -5.32 -0.74 -1.46
C THR A 165 -3.87 -0.26 -1.35
N ALA A 166 -3.50 0.76 -2.14
CA ALA A 166 -2.19 1.36 -2.01
C ALA A 166 -2.04 2.10 -0.67
N GLY A 167 -0.87 1.96 -0.03
CA GLY A 167 -0.61 2.62 1.24
C GLY A 167 0.67 2.12 1.91
N TYR A 168 0.98 2.73 3.06
CA TYR A 168 2.03 2.26 3.96
C TYR A 168 1.41 1.39 5.04
N TYR A 169 1.98 0.20 5.23
CA TYR A 169 1.52 -0.80 6.19
C TYR A 169 2.67 -1.12 7.16
N ARG A 170 2.32 -1.41 8.42
CA ARG A 170 3.26 -1.74 9.49
C ARG A 170 2.69 -2.87 10.35
#